data_AF-A0A6I0EXK1-F1
#
_entry.id   AF-A0A6I0EXK1-F1
#
_cell.length_a   1.000
_cell.length_b   1.000
_cell.length_c   1.000
_cell.angle_alpha   90.00
_cell.angle_beta   90.00
_cell.angle_gamma   90.00
#
_symmetry.space_group_name_H-M   'P 1'
#
loop_
_entity.id
_entity.type
_entity.pdbx_description
1 polymer ?
#
loop_
_entity_poly.entity_id
_entity_poly.type
_entity_poly.pdbx_seq_one_letter_code
_entity_poly.pdbx_strand_id
1 'polypeptide(L)' 'MKKQNIRLNNPRQVTRLLNRAINDLINEDIEIGRAKAIGYLSSIILKAMEVEDLEKRILELEELAQVKKGA' A
#
# COMPACT_ATOMS: atom_id res chain seq x y z
N MET A 1 -22.48 -8.97 13.92
CA MET A 1 -21.56 -7.95 13.38
C MET A 1 -21.16 -8.34 11.96
N LYS A 2 -21.40 -7.50 10.94
CA LYS A 2 -21.05 -7.82 9.54
C LYS A 2 -19.53 -7.78 9.37
N LYS A 3 -18.91 -8.86 8.86
CA LYS A 3 -17.48 -8.86 8.53
C LYS A 3 -17.24 -7.84 7.42
N GLN A 4 -16.58 -6.73 7.74
CA GLN A 4 -16.14 -5.77 6.72
C GLN A 4 -14.87 -6.31 6.06
N ASN A 5 -14.97 -6.70 4.80
CA ASN A 5 -13.81 -7.02 3.98
C ASN A 5 -13.23 -5.72 3.43
N ILE A 6 -11.99 -5.40 3.83
CA ILE A 6 -11.27 -4.23 3.32
C ILE A 6 -10.46 -4.66 2.10
N ARG A 7 -10.53 -3.88 1.02
CA ARG A 7 -9.67 -4.00 -0.17
C ARG A 7 -8.84 -2.73 -0.29
N LEU A 8 -7.52 -2.88 -0.40
CA LEU A 8 -6.56 -1.79 -0.47
C LEU A 8 -5.82 -1.90 -1.81
N ASN A 9 -6.31 -1.17 -2.81
CA ASN A 9 -5.82 -1.21 -4.19
C ASN A 9 -5.01 0.03 -4.57
N ASN A 10 -4.89 1.01 -3.66
CA ASN A 10 -4.04 2.18 -3.86
C ASN A 10 -3.56 2.76 -2.51
N PRO A 11 -2.49 3.57 -2.53
CA PRO A 11 -1.94 4.17 -1.31
C PRO A 11 -2.96 4.99 -0.52
N ARG A 12 -3.86 5.71 -1.19
CA ARG A 12 -4.88 6.56 -0.54
C ARG A 12 -5.84 5.74 0.33
N GLN A 13 -6.19 4.53 -0.08
CA GLN A 13 -7.00 3.63 0.74
C GLN A 13 -6.26 3.16 1.98
N VAL A 14 -4.94 2.89 1.86
CA VAL A 14 -4.09 2.55 3.01
C VAL A 14 -4.03 3.73 3.99
N THR A 15 -3.83 4.96 3.50
CA THR A 15 -3.85 6.17 4.33
C THR A 15 -5.17 6.31 5.09
N ARG A 16 -6.31 6.08 4.43
CA ARG A 16 -7.63 6.12 5.09
C ARG A 16 -7.77 5.07 6.19
N LEU A 17 -7.25 3.86 5.98
CA LEU A 17 -7.25 2.82 7.01
C LEU A 17 -6.36 3.20 8.20
N LEU A 18 -5.15 3.70 7.93
CA LEU A 18 -4.22 4.12 8.99
C LEU A 18 -4.78 5.28 9.80
N ASN A 19 -5.38 6.29 9.17
CA ASN A 19 -6.03 7.38 9.90
C ASN A 19 -7.14 6.88 10.83
N ARG A 20 -7.93 5.89 10.37
CA ARG A 20 -8.95 5.27 11.23
C ARG A 20 -8.30 4.53 12.39
N ALA A 21 -7.30 3.68 12.12
CA ALA A 21 -6.62 2.92 13.17
C ALA A 21 -5.90 3.82 14.20
N ILE A 22 -5.38 4.98 13.77
CA ILE A 22 -4.80 5.99 14.66
C ILE A 22 -5.87 6.57 15.58
N ASN A 23 -7.02 6.97 15.02
CA ASN A 23 -8.12 7.50 15.82
C ASN A 23 -8.68 6.45 16.79
N ASP A 24 -8.90 5.23 16.30
CA ASP A 24 -9.37 4.10 17.13
C ASP A 24 -8.37 3.80 18.26
N LEU A 25 -7.06 3.94 18.03
CA LEU A 25 -6.05 3.75 19.07
C LEU A 25 -6.04 4.90 20.09
N ILE A 26 -6.13 6.15 19.62
CA ILE A 26 -6.17 7.35 20.49
C ILE A 26 -7.40 7.35 21.39
N ASN A 27 -8.54 6.87 20.87
CA ASN A 27 -9.80 6.76 21.62
C ASN A 27 -9.89 5.48 22.46
N GLU A 28 -8.84 4.67 22.52
CA GLU A 28 -8.81 3.38 23.23
C GLU A 28 -9.83 2.34 22.73
N ASP A 29 -10.36 2.52 21.51
CA ASP A 29 -11.29 1.58 20.86
C ASP A 29 -10.59 0.29 20.38
N ILE A 30 -9.27 0.34 20.19
CA ILE A 30 -8.43 -0.82 19.87
C ILE A 30 -7.16 -0.86 20.72
N GLU A 31 -6.68 -2.08 21.00
CA GLU A 31 -5.40 -2.28 21.66
C GLU A 31 -4.20 -2.00 20.75
N ILE A 32 -3.06 -1.66 21.38
CA ILE A 32 -1.78 -1.40 20.69
C ILE A 32 -1.38 -2.56 19.78
N GLY A 33 -1.60 -3.81 20.20
CA GLY A 33 -1.27 -5.00 19.41
C GLY A 33 -2.00 -5.02 18.05
N ARG A 34 -3.29 -4.67 18.07
CA ARG A 34 -4.12 -4.57 16.86
C ARG A 34 -3.67 -3.42 15.96
N ALA A 35 -3.36 -2.25 16.54
CA ALA A 35 -2.85 -1.11 15.78
C ALA A 35 -1.50 -1.43 15.10
N LYS A 36 -0.58 -2.11 15.80
CA LYS A 36 0.70 -2.58 15.24
C LYS A 36 0.50 -3.53 14.07
N ALA A 37 -0.41 -4.50 14.20
CA ALA A 37 -0.73 -5.44 13.13
C ALA A 37 -1.27 -4.72 11.87
N ILE A 38 -2.18 -3.75 12.05
CA ILE A 38 -2.71 -2.93 10.94
C ILE A 38 -1.57 -2.15 10.27
N GLY A 39 -0.69 -1.52 11.05
CA GLY A 39 0.45 -0.76 10.53
C GLY A 39 1.41 -1.64 9.71
N TYR A 40 1.75 -2.82 10.22
CA TYR A 40 2.63 -3.77 9.54
C TYR A 40 2.04 -4.31 8.23
N LEU A 41 0.77 -4.72 8.22
CA LEU A 41 0.13 -5.20 6.99
C LEU A 41 -0.03 -4.08 5.95
N SER A 42 -0.32 -2.87 6.42
CA SER A 42 -0.40 -1.68 5.56
C SER A 42 0.93 -1.34 4.88
N SER A 43 2.06 -1.49 5.59
CA SER A 43 3.38 -1.24 5.01
C SER A 43 3.76 -2.28 3.96
N ILE A 44 3.43 -3.56 4.17
CA ILE A 44 3.62 -4.62 3.16
C ILE A 44 2.83 -4.30 1.89
N ILE A 45 1.57 -3.88 2.03
CA ILE A 45 0.71 -3.54 0.88
C ILE A 45 1.27 -2.35 0.11
N LEU A 46 1.69 -1.29 0.80
CA LEU A 46 2.32 -0.14 0.16
C LEU A 46 3.61 -0.55 -0.56
N LYS A 47 4.40 -1.44 0.04
CA LYS A 47 5.63 -1.92 -0.58
C LYS A 47 5.35 -2.71 -1.87
N ALA A 48 4.33 -3.56 -1.86
CA ALA A 48 3.93 -4.30 -3.07
C ALA A 48 3.49 -3.35 -4.20
N MET A 49 2.72 -2.31 -3.88
CA MET A 49 2.33 -1.28 -4.86
C MET A 49 3.53 -0.53 -5.42
N GLU A 50 4.47 -0.14 -4.56
CA GLU A 50 5.71 0.54 -4.98
C GLU A 50 6.54 -0.35 -5.91
N VAL A 51 6.66 -1.65 -5.60
CA VAL A 51 7.40 -2.61 -6.44
C VAL A 51 6.74 -2.75 -7.81
N GLU A 52 5.42 -2.85 -7.87
CA GLU A 52 4.67 -2.93 -9.14
C GLU A 52 4.86 -1.66 -10.00
N ASP A 53 4.82 -0.48 -9.38
CA ASP A 53 5.04 0.79 -10.09
C ASP A 53 6.48 0.91 -10.59
N LEU A 54 7.46 0.44 -9.81
CA LEU A 54 8.87 0.42 -10.23
C LEU A 54 9.10 -0.56 -11.38
N GLU A 55 8.48 -1.74 -11.36
CA GLU A 55 8.55 -2.72 -12.45
C GLU A 55 8.02 -2.13 -13.76
N LYS A 56 6.86 -1.47 -13.73
CA LYS A 56 6.30 -0.77 -14.90
C LYS A 56 7.26 0.27 -15.46
N ARG A 57 7.84 1.11 -14.61
CA ARG A 57 8.80 2.14 -15.02
C ARG A 57 10.08 1.55 -15.61
N ILE A 58 10.56 0.42 -15.08
CA ILE A 58 11.73 -0.28 -15.63
C ILE A 58 11.40 -0.79 -17.04
N LEU A 59 10.26 -1.44 -17.23
CA LEU A 59 9.84 -1.96 -18.53
C LEU A 59 9.72 -0.83 -19.58
N GLU A 60 9.09 0.30 -19.23
CA GLU A 60 9.01 1.47 -20.10
C GLU A 60 10.40 2.00 -20.50
N LEU A 61 11.34 2.05 -19.55
CA LEU A 61 12.71 2.50 -19.83
C LEU A 61 13.48 1.51 -20.70
N GLU A 62 13.31 0.20 -20.50
CA GLU A 62 13.92 -0.85 -21.30
C GLU A 62 13.43 -0.81 -22.75
N GLU A 63 12.13 -0.62 -22.97
CA GLU A 63 11.53 -0.44 -24.29
C GLU A 63 12.14 0.78 -25.02
N LEU A 64 12.19 1.93 -24.36
CA LEU A 64 12.79 3.15 -24.93
C LEU A 64 14.28 2.98 -25.25
N ALA A 65 15.01 2.22 -24.43
CA ALA A 65 16.42 1.93 -24.66
C ALA A 65 16.64 0.99 -25.85
N GLN A 66 15.77 0.00 -26.06
CA GLN A 66 15.84 -0.87 -27.24
C GLN A 66 15.53 -0.12 -28.53
N VAL A 67 14.52 0.76 -28.54
CA VAL A 67 14.18 1.60 -29.70
C VAL A 67 15.39 2.43 -30.17
N LYS A 68 16.18 2.97 -29.23
CA LYS A 68 17.39 3.76 -29.55
C LYS A 68 18.58 2.94 -30.08
N LYS A 69 18.61 1.62 -29.88
CA LYS A 69 19.70 0.75 -30.40
C LYS A 69 19.41 0.23 -31.81
N GLY A 70 18.16 0.30 -32.27
CA GLY A 70 17.74 -0.13 -33.60
C GLY A 70 17.62 1.01 -34.64
N ALA A 71 17.95 2.25 -34.26
CA ALA A 71 17.99 3.44 -35.12
C ALA A 71 19.41 3.97 -35.24
#